data_AF-A0A943FEI7-F1
#
_entry.id   AF-A0A943FEI7-F1
#
_cell.length_a   1.000
_cell.length_b   1.000
_cell.length_c   1.000
_cell.angle_alpha   90.00
_cell.angle_beta   90.00
_cell.angle_gamma   90.00
#
_symmetry.space_group_name_H-M   'P 1'
#
loop_
_entity.id
_entity.type
_entity.pdbx_description
1 polymer ?
#
loop_
_entity_poly.entity_id
_entity_poly.type
_entity_poly.pdbx_seq_one_letter_code
_entity_poly.pdbx_strand_id
1 'polypeptide(L)'
;MELQEQIKKIQQNKTLVQQLMTSPDGQRLLAMLTKDGGGQLNQAAAAAAKGNTADIVHMLAKVMQSEEGAKLVHKINDQIN
;
A
#
# COMPACT_ATOMS: atom_id res chain seq x y z
N MET A 1 -0.74 -11.73 8.59
CA MET A 1 -2.19 -11.51 8.43
C MET A 1 -2.59 -10.06 8.72
N GLU A 2 -1.92 -9.37 9.65
CA GLU A 2 -2.21 -7.97 10.04
C GLU A 2 -2.21 -6.93 8.89
N LEU A 3 -1.24 -7.00 7.99
CA LEU A 3 -1.13 -6.06 6.86
C LEU A 3 -2.33 -6.15 5.88
N GLN A 4 -2.85 -7.35 5.64
CA GLN A 4 -4.03 -7.53 4.76
C GLN A 4 -5.26 -6.80 5.32
N GLU A 5 -5.41 -6.86 6.64
CA GLU A 5 -6.56 -6.30 7.33
C GLU A 5 -6.49 -4.78 7.39
N GLN A 6 -5.28 -4.23 7.58
CA GLN A 6 -5.02 -2.79 7.48
C GLN A 6 -5.30 -2.26 6.06
N ILE A 7 -4.79 -2.93 5.01
CA ILE A 7 -5.08 -2.55 3.62
C ILE A 7 -6.58 -2.57 3.34
N LYS A 8 -7.28 -3.61 3.82
CA LYS A 8 -8.73 -3.74 3.65
C LYS A 8 -9.47 -2.61 4.36
N LYS A 9 -9.09 -2.26 5.59
CA LYS A 9 -9.66 -1.12 6.33
C LYS A 9 -9.46 0.20 5.60
N ILE A 10 -8.26 0.43 5.06
CA ILE A 10 -7.95 1.61 4.26
C ILE A 10 -8.84 1.63 3.02
N GLN A 11 -8.88 0.55 2.22
CA GLN A 11 -9.72 0.47 1.02
C GLN A 11 -11.22 0.66 1.30
N GLN A 12 -11.72 0.15 2.42
CA GLN A 12 -13.12 0.29 2.82
C GLN A 12 -13.45 1.69 3.33
N ASN A 13 -12.45 2.46 3.78
CA ASN A 13 -12.64 3.81 4.30
C ASN A 13 -12.12 4.86 3.31
N LYS A 14 -13.03 5.38 2.49
CA LYS A 14 -12.71 6.40 1.46
C LYS A 14 -11.99 7.63 2.01
N THR A 15 -12.28 8.06 3.24
CA THR A 15 -11.60 9.20 3.86
C THR A 15 -10.14 8.89 4.16
N LEU A 16 -9.87 7.69 4.71
CA LEU A 16 -8.50 7.21 4.94
C LEU A 16 -7.73 7.05 3.62
N VAL A 17 -8.38 6.56 2.56
CA VAL A 17 -7.74 6.50 1.22
C VAL A 17 -7.37 7.90 0.73
N GLN A 18 -8.29 8.87 0.84
CA GLN A 18 -8.02 10.23 0.39
C GLN A 18 -6.90 10.90 1.20
N GLN A 19 -6.89 10.72 2.52
CA GLN A 19 -5.82 11.19 3.39
C GLN A 19 -4.49 10.55 3.02
N LEU A 20 -4.46 9.24 2.79
CA LEU A 20 -3.28 8.53 2.32
C LEU A 20 -2.78 9.10 0.98
N MET A 21 -3.66 9.22 -0.03
CA MET A 21 -3.30 9.71 -1.36
C MET A 21 -2.81 11.15 -1.39
N THR A 22 -3.33 12.00 -0.50
CA THR A 22 -2.93 13.40 -0.36
C THR A 22 -1.72 13.57 0.56
N SER A 23 -1.41 12.58 1.39
CA SER A 23 -0.27 12.63 2.31
C SER A 23 1.06 12.49 1.55
N PRO A 24 2.13 13.17 2.02
CA PRO A 24 3.47 13.01 1.48
C PRO A 24 3.95 11.56 1.56
N ASP A 25 3.59 10.85 2.63
CA ASP A 25 4.01 9.47 2.86
C ASP A 25 3.29 8.50 1.91
N GLY A 26 1.98 8.68 1.67
CA GLY A 26 1.25 7.87 0.69
C GLY A 26 1.67 8.13 -0.77
N GLN A 27 2.04 9.36 -1.12
CA GLN A 27 2.63 9.66 -2.43
C GLN A 27 3.99 8.97 -2.62
N ARG A 28 4.83 8.96 -1.58
CA ARG A 28 6.10 8.21 -1.58
C ARG A 28 5.87 6.71 -1.71
N LEU A 29 4.84 6.18 -1.06
CA LEU A 29 4.52 4.76 -1.11
C LEU A 29 4.09 4.38 -2.53
N LEU A 30 3.22 5.17 -3.14
CA LEU A 30 2.83 5.02 -4.54
C LEU A 30 4.04 5.16 -5.48
N ALA A 31 4.96 6.08 -5.21
CA ALA A 31 6.19 6.23 -5.98
C ALA A 31 7.10 4.99 -5.89
N MET A 32 7.24 4.38 -4.71
CA MET A 32 8.00 3.13 -4.55
C MET A 32 7.32 1.96 -5.27
N LEU A 33 6.01 1.83 -5.11
CA LEU A 33 5.22 0.79 -5.77
C LEU A 33 5.24 0.92 -7.31
N THR A 34 5.27 2.15 -7.84
CA THR A 34 5.39 2.42 -9.29
C THR A 34 6.82 2.27 -9.79
N LYS A 35 7.82 2.63 -8.97
CA LYS A 35 9.25 2.52 -9.31
C LYS A 35 9.71 1.07 -9.44
N ASP A 36 9.23 0.18 -8.58
CA ASP A 36 9.61 -1.25 -8.63
C ASP A 36 8.78 -2.08 -9.63
N GLY A 37 7.72 -1.51 -10.21
CA GLY A 37 6.96 -2.22 -11.23
C GLY A 37 5.66 -1.54 -11.61
N GLY A 38 5.72 -0.48 -12.43
CA GLY A 38 4.52 0.15 -13.01
C GLY A 38 3.54 -0.83 -13.70
N GLY A 39 4.00 -2.01 -14.14
CA GLY A 39 3.14 -3.11 -14.59
C GLY A 39 2.61 -4.01 -13.46
N GLN A 40 3.38 -4.26 -12.41
CA GLN A 40 2.98 -5.07 -11.25
C GLN A 40 1.96 -4.33 -10.38
N LEU A 41 2.06 -3.00 -10.25
CA LEU A 41 1.08 -2.21 -9.50
C LEU A 41 -0.30 -2.26 -10.15
N ASN A 42 -0.38 -2.15 -11.48
CA ASN A 42 -1.64 -2.30 -12.21
C ASN A 42 -2.23 -3.71 -12.06
N GLN A 43 -1.38 -4.75 -12.06
CA GLN A 43 -1.81 -6.12 -11.81
C GLN A 43 -2.31 -6.31 -10.38
N ALA A 44 -1.60 -5.77 -9.38
CA ALA A 44 -2.00 -5.84 -7.98
C ALA A 44 -3.28 -5.04 -7.69
N ALA A 45 -3.44 -3.88 -8.32
CA ALA A 45 -4.68 -3.09 -8.27
C ALA A 45 -5.84 -3.84 -8.93
N ALA A 46 -5.62 -4.48 -10.08
CA ALA A 46 -6.62 -5.31 -10.74
C ALA A 46 -6.95 -6.58 -9.94
N ALA A 47 -5.96 -7.20 -9.30
CA ALA A 47 -6.14 -8.35 -8.42
C ALA A 47 -6.96 -7.97 -7.19
N ALA A 48 -6.66 -6.84 -6.54
CA ALA A 48 -7.43 -6.36 -5.41
C ALA A 48 -8.84 -5.92 -5.77
N ALA A 49 -9.04 -5.30 -6.95
CA ALA A 49 -10.37 -5.03 -7.48
C ALA A 49 -11.19 -6.32 -7.71
N LYS A 50 -10.51 -7.44 -7.98
CA LYS A 50 -11.10 -8.79 -8.06
C LYS A 50 -11.18 -9.51 -6.70
N GLY A 51 -10.84 -8.84 -5.60
CA GLY A 51 -10.84 -9.40 -4.24
C GLY A 51 -9.60 -10.21 -3.87
N ASN A 52 -8.60 -10.29 -4.75
CA ASN A 52 -7.35 -10.97 -4.49
C ASN A 52 -6.31 -9.98 -3.92
N THR A 53 -6.25 -9.89 -2.60
CA THR A 53 -5.32 -9.01 -1.87
C THR A 53 -3.91 -9.59 -1.76
N ALA A 54 -3.68 -10.85 -2.15
CA ALA A 54 -2.38 -11.51 -2.02
C ALA A 54 -1.29 -10.82 -2.84
N ASP A 55 -1.60 -10.35 -4.04
CA ASP A 55 -0.64 -9.68 -4.92
C ASP A 55 -0.24 -8.30 -4.38
N ILE A 56 -1.19 -7.57 -3.76
CA ILE A 56 -0.88 -6.32 -3.06
C ILE A 56 0.05 -6.57 -1.87
N VAL A 57 -0.22 -7.62 -1.09
CA VAL A 57 0.61 -7.98 0.08
C VAL A 57 2.02 -8.33 -0.35
N HIS A 58 2.17 -9.03 -1.47
CA HIS A 58 3.48 -9.41 -2.00
C HIS A 58 4.27 -8.18 -2.45
N MET A 59 3.61 -7.20 -3.09
CA MET A 59 4.26 -5.93 -3.44
C MET A 59 4.65 -5.12 -2.21
N LEU A 60 3.77 -5.01 -1.22
CA LEU A 60 4.09 -4.33 0.03
C LEU A 60 5.22 -5.03 0.79
N ALA A 61 5.27 -6.36 0.78
CA ALA A 61 6.37 -7.11 1.35
C ALA A 61 7.71 -6.78 0.65
N LYS A 62 7.72 -6.63 -0.69
CA LYS A 62 8.91 -6.15 -1.41
C LYS A 62 9.30 -4.73 -1.04
N VAL A 63 8.34 -3.81 -0.91
CA VAL A 63 8.62 -2.44 -0.45
C VAL A 63 9.20 -2.47 0.96
N MET A 64 8.66 -3.30 1.86
CA MET A 64 9.17 -3.49 3.22
C MET A 64 10.52 -4.22 3.30
N GLN A 65 10.98 -4.88 2.23
CA GLN A 65 12.36 -5.40 2.17
C GLN A 65 13.38 -4.28 2.06
N SER A 66 12.98 -3.09 1.60
CA SER A 66 13.82 -1.89 1.63
C SER A 66 13.67 -1.16 2.97
N GLU A 67 14.78 -0.65 3.51
CA GLU A 67 14.77 0.11 4.76
C GLU A 67 13.87 1.36 4.69
N GLU A 68 13.85 2.01 3.54
CA GLU A 68 13.04 3.20 3.29
C GLU A 68 11.54 2.84 3.21
N GLY A 69 11.20 1.77 2.50
CA GLY A 69 9.82 1.30 2.36
C GLY A 69 9.24 0.72 3.65
N ALA A 70 10.03 0.03 4.47
CA ALA A 70 9.61 -0.45 5.79
C ALA A 70 9.26 0.71 6.73
N LYS A 71 10.13 1.74 6.81
CA LYS A 71 9.90 2.95 7.60
C LYS A 71 8.66 3.70 7.12
N LEU A 72 8.46 3.76 5.81
CA LEU A 72 7.31 4.43 5.20
C LEU A 72 5.99 3.73 5.52
N VAL A 73 5.93 2.40 5.37
CA VAL A 73 4.74 1.60 5.70
C VAL A 73 4.41 1.71 7.19
N HIS A 74 5.41 1.68 8.06
CA HIS A 74 5.21 1.85 9.50
C HIS A 74 4.62 3.22 9.83
N LYS A 75 5.19 4.29 9.27
CA LYS A 75 4.73 5.67 9.48
C LYS A 75 3.31 5.91 8.97
N ILE A 76 2.94 5.29 7.86
CA ILE A 76 1.58 5.32 7.32
C ILE A 76 0.62 4.60 8.27
N ASN A 77 1.00 3.44 8.79
CA ASN A 77 0.17 2.72 9.75
C ASN A 77 -0.03 3.51 11.05
N ASP A 78 1.01 4.21 11.52
CA ASP A 78 0.94 5.09 12.70
C ASP A 78 0.06 6.33 12.47
N GLN A 79 -0.11 6.78 11.23
CA GLN A 79 -1.00 7.90 10.88
C GLN A 79 -2.47 7.47 10.73
N ILE A 80 -2.73 6.17 10.61
CA ILE A 80 -4.06 5.60 10.31
C ILE A 80 -4.66 4.90 11.54
N ASN A 81 -3.83 4.43 12.48
CA ASN A 81 -4.23 3.95 13.81
C ASN A 81 -4.63 5.09 14.74
#